data_AF-A0A6F9CN76-F1
#
_entry.id   AF-A0A6F9CN76-F1
#
_cell.length_a   1.000
_cell.length_b   1.000
_cell.length_c   1.000
_cell.angle_alpha   90.00
_cell.angle_beta   90.00
_cell.angle_gamma   90.00
#
_symmetry.space_group_name_H-M   'P 1'
#
loop_
_entity.id
_entity.type
_entity.pdbx_description
1 polymer ?
#
loop_
_entity_poly.entity_id
_entity_poly.type
_entity_poly.pdbx_seq_one_letter_code
_entity_poly.pdbx_strand_id
1 'polypeptide(L)'
;MAVVAGTAGQVIMLGLSDERSDHTVDVSTVDLLQDREGFTWKGHDRLEPRASPAPFPPGFQPLVLVQALPPASVTAVMLHAEWNLVAFGTSHGFGLFDYHRRTAVLARCPLWCPPVPCTLRDPLRWRVL
;
A
#
# COMPACT_ATOMS: atom_id res chain seq x y z
N MET A 1 14.22 7.87 -5.40
CA MET A 1 13.19 6.93 -4.91
C MET A 1 12.15 6.76 -5.99
N ALA A 2 11.68 5.54 -6.20
CA ALA A 2 10.57 5.24 -7.10
C ALA A 2 9.54 4.36 -6.38
N VAL A 3 8.32 4.36 -6.88
CA VAL A 3 7.26 3.46 -6.43
C VAL A 3 6.60 2.84 -7.65
N VAL A 4 6.30 1.54 -7.56
CA VAL A 4 5.46 0.84 -8.53
C VAL A 4 4.33 0.13 -7.79
N ALA A 5 3.21 -0.03 -8.46
CA ALA A 5 2.06 -0.74 -7.91
C ALA A 5 1.51 -1.74 -8.93
N GLY A 6 0.98 -2.85 -8.44
CA GLY A 6 0.52 -3.96 -9.26
C GLY A 6 -0.97 -4.27 -9.11
N THR A 7 -1.39 -5.27 -9.87
CA THR A 7 -2.80 -5.68 -9.99
C THR A 7 -3.28 -6.60 -8.87
N ALA A 8 -2.37 -7.19 -8.09
CA ALA A 8 -2.67 -8.08 -6.96
C ALA A 8 -2.39 -7.39 -5.61
N GLY A 9 -2.54 -6.06 -5.55
CA GLY A 9 -2.41 -5.28 -4.31
C GLY A 9 -0.99 -5.03 -3.83
N GLN A 10 0.03 -5.39 -4.61
CA GLN A 10 1.44 -5.15 -4.26
C GLN A 10 1.87 -3.73 -4.61
N VAL A 11 2.52 -3.04 -3.67
CA VAL A 11 3.15 -1.73 -3.83
C VAL A 11 4.61 -1.87 -3.42
N ILE A 12 5.54 -1.50 -4.29
CA ILE A 12 6.97 -1.75 -4.10
C ILE A 12 7.71 -0.41 -4.15
N MET A 13 8.44 -0.11 -3.08
CA MET A 13 9.33 1.04 -3.01
C MET A 13 10.71 0.62 -3.51
N LEU A 14 11.28 1.41 -4.42
CA LEU A 14 12.60 1.15 -5.00
C LEU A 14 13.58 2.29 -4.72
N GLY A 15 14.80 1.91 -4.35
CA GLY A 15 15.95 2.79 -4.24
C GLY A 15 16.84 2.67 -5.48
N LEU A 16 17.43 3.78 -5.92
CA LEU A 16 18.45 3.73 -6.96
C LEU A 16 19.79 3.40 -6.30
N SER A 17 20.51 2.41 -6.83
CA SER A 17 21.84 2.00 -6.38
C SER A 17 22.74 1.76 -7.58
N ASP A 18 24.00 2.19 -7.50
CA ASP A 18 25.01 1.93 -8.53
C ASP A 18 25.75 0.59 -8.30
N GLU A 19 25.46 -0.10 -7.20
CA GLU A 19 26.09 -1.35 -6.81
C GLU A 19 25.11 -2.52 -6.86
N ARG A 20 25.63 -3.72 -7.16
CA ARG A 20 24.87 -4.97 -6.98
C ARG A 20 24.65 -5.21 -5.48
N SER A 21 23.47 -5.71 -5.12
CA SER A 21 23.13 -6.02 -3.73
C SER A 21 22.33 -7.32 -3.61
N ASP A 22 22.54 -8.06 -2.52
CA ASP A 22 21.82 -9.27 -2.15
C ASP A 22 20.94 -9.07 -0.90
N HIS A 23 20.59 -7.81 -0.61
CA HIS A 23 19.73 -7.48 0.53
C HIS A 23 18.34 -8.13 0.44
N THR A 24 17.70 -8.25 1.60
CA THR A 24 16.33 -8.74 1.73
C THR A 24 15.32 -7.62 1.54
N VAL A 25 14.17 -7.94 0.95
CA VAL A 25 13.04 -7.02 0.81
C VAL A 25 12.08 -7.20 1.98
N ASP A 26 11.84 -6.15 2.75
CA ASP A 26 10.88 -6.20 3.84
C ASP A 26 9.45 -6.24 3.30
N VAL A 27 8.66 -7.20 3.79
CA VAL A 27 7.25 -7.37 3.38
C VAL A 27 6.34 -6.95 4.52
N SER A 28 5.50 -5.96 4.27
CA SER A 28 4.46 -5.49 5.19
C SER A 28 3.09 -5.68 4.58
N THR A 29 2.09 -5.98 5.42
CA THR A 29 0.71 -6.14 4.98
C THR A 29 -0.13 -4.99 5.52
N VAL A 30 -1.02 -4.44 4.69
CA VAL A 30 -1.95 -3.39 5.08
C VAL A 30 -3.36 -3.86 4.78
N ASP A 31 -4.12 -4.13 5.84
CA ASP A 31 -5.53 -4.47 5.73
C ASP A 31 -6.37 -3.20 5.59
N LEU A 32 -6.98 -3.05 4.41
CA LEU A 32 -7.84 -1.91 4.07
C LEU A 32 -9.27 -2.07 4.57
N LEU A 33 -9.63 -3.28 5.01
CA LEU A 33 -10.95 -3.63 5.51
C LEU A 33 -10.95 -3.87 7.02
N GLN A 34 -9.95 -3.34 7.74
CA GLN A 34 -9.95 -3.34 9.21
C GLN A 34 -11.33 -2.92 9.73
N ASP A 35 -11.83 -3.67 10.72
CA ASP A 35 -13.14 -3.52 11.35
C ASP A 35 -14.36 -3.93 10.50
N ARG A 36 -14.18 -4.64 9.37
CA ARG A 36 -15.28 -5.26 8.62
C ARG A 36 -15.31 -6.77 8.79
N GLU A 37 -16.33 -7.26 9.47
CA GLU A 37 -16.63 -8.69 9.53
C GLU A 37 -17.36 -9.15 8.26
N GLY A 38 -17.15 -10.42 7.88
CA GLY A 38 -17.94 -11.07 6.81
C GLY A 38 -17.51 -10.74 5.37
N PHE A 39 -16.42 -10.01 5.14
CA PHE A 39 -15.87 -9.86 3.80
C PHE A 39 -15.14 -11.14 3.37
N THR A 40 -15.54 -11.71 2.23
CA THR A 40 -14.81 -12.81 1.58
C THR A 40 -14.23 -12.34 0.27
N TRP A 41 -12.91 -12.41 0.14
CA TRP A 41 -12.23 -12.14 -1.13
C TRP A 41 -12.55 -13.25 -2.14
N LYS A 42 -12.92 -12.84 -3.37
CA LYS A 42 -13.26 -13.74 -4.48
C LYS A 42 -12.44 -13.48 -5.75
N GLY A 43 -11.44 -12.61 -5.65
CA GLY A 43 -10.58 -12.25 -6.78
C GLY A 43 -9.29 -13.08 -6.80
N HIS A 44 -8.27 -12.57 -7.48
CA HIS A 44 -6.96 -13.19 -7.55
C HIS A 44 -6.25 -13.15 -6.20
N ASP A 45 -5.52 -14.22 -5.87
CA ASP A 45 -4.68 -14.25 -4.67
C ASP A 45 -3.50 -13.26 -4.78
N ARG A 46 -2.92 -12.94 -3.63
CA ARG A 46 -1.68 -12.15 -3.57
C ARG A 46 -0.54 -12.90 -4.24
N LEU A 47 0.45 -12.17 -4.75
CA LEU A 47 1.69 -12.78 -5.19
C LEU A 47 2.56 -13.15 -3.99
N GLU A 48 3.12 -14.34 -4.01
CA GLU A 48 4.03 -14.79 -2.96
C GLU A 48 5.44 -14.22 -3.18
N PRO A 49 5.98 -13.43 -2.22
CA PRO A 49 7.34 -12.92 -2.31
C PRO A 49 8.36 -14.06 -2.39
N ARG A 50 9.43 -13.86 -3.17
CA ARG A 50 10.52 -14.85 -3.24
C ARG A 50 11.28 -14.88 -1.90
N ALA A 51 11.39 -16.05 -1.29
CA ALA A 51 12.17 -16.25 -0.07
C ALA A 51 13.68 -16.00 -0.28
N SER A 52 14.19 -16.31 -1.47
CA SER A 52 15.59 -16.11 -1.85
C SER A 52 15.68 -15.45 -3.24
N PRO A 53 15.55 -14.12 -3.33
CA PRO A 53 15.76 -13.42 -4.59
C PRO A 53 17.21 -13.55 -5.03
N ALA A 54 17.44 -13.61 -6.34
CA ALA A 54 18.79 -13.44 -6.89
C ALA A 54 19.31 -12.03 -6.57
N PRO A 55 20.63 -11.81 -6.50
CA PRO A 55 21.20 -10.49 -6.27
C PRO A 55 20.65 -9.45 -7.27
N PHE A 56 20.21 -8.32 -6.75
CA PHE A 56 19.71 -7.21 -7.55
C PHE A 56 20.87 -6.53 -8.28
N PRO A 57 20.78 -6.34 -9.61
CA PRO A 57 21.77 -5.58 -10.35
C PRO A 57 21.73 -4.08 -9.98
N PRO A 58 22.75 -3.29 -10.33
CA PRO A 58 22.69 -1.83 -10.27
C PRO A 58 21.44 -1.29 -10.98
N GLY A 59 20.83 -0.26 -10.42
CA GLY A 59 19.58 0.34 -10.87
C GLY A 59 18.57 0.50 -9.74
N PHE A 60 17.28 0.44 -10.07
CA PHE A 60 16.21 0.48 -9.08
C PHE A 60 16.03 -0.89 -8.41
N GLN A 61 16.44 -0.97 -7.15
CA GLN A 61 16.37 -2.19 -6.35
C GLN A 61 15.18 -2.09 -5.37
N PRO A 62 14.36 -3.14 -5.22
CA PRO A 62 13.22 -3.13 -4.32
C PRO A 62 13.68 -3.11 -2.86
N LEU A 63 13.17 -2.18 -2.06
CA LEU A 63 13.54 -2.03 -0.66
C LEU A 63 12.45 -2.57 0.28
N VAL A 64 11.19 -2.25 -0.03
CA VAL A 64 10.03 -2.60 0.78
C VAL A 64 8.87 -2.96 -0.14
N LEU A 65 8.17 -4.04 0.19
CA LEU A 65 6.92 -4.45 -0.41
C LEU A 65 5.78 -4.27 0.59
N VAL A 66 4.75 -3.53 0.18
CA VAL A 66 3.49 -3.40 0.91
C VAL A 66 2.42 -4.18 0.15
N GLN A 67 1.83 -5.16 0.82
CA GLN A 67 0.74 -5.97 0.29
C GLN A 67 -0.59 -5.48 0.86
N ALA A 68 -1.45 -4.96 0.00
CA ALA A 68 -2.82 -4.62 0.37
C ALA A 68 -3.65 -5.89 0.62
N LEU A 69 -4.51 -5.85 1.63
CA LEU A 69 -5.60 -6.80 1.83
C LEU A 69 -6.95 -6.08 1.74
N PRO A 70 -7.90 -6.57 0.94
CA PRO A 70 -7.76 -7.67 -0.02
C PRO A 70 -6.76 -7.33 -1.16
N PRO A 71 -6.17 -8.34 -1.84
CA PRO A 71 -5.19 -8.16 -2.92
C PRO A 71 -5.84 -7.70 -4.24
N ALA A 72 -6.62 -6.62 -4.17
CA ALA A 72 -7.24 -5.98 -5.32
C ALA A 72 -6.24 -5.08 -6.05
N SER A 73 -6.53 -4.80 -7.32
CA SER A 73 -5.70 -3.91 -8.14
C SER A 73 -5.52 -2.55 -7.49
N VAL A 74 -4.27 -2.09 -7.46
CA VAL A 74 -3.96 -0.72 -7.04
C VAL A 74 -4.40 0.24 -8.16
N THR A 75 -5.24 1.20 -7.82
CA THR A 75 -5.83 2.17 -8.76
C THR A 75 -5.16 3.55 -8.67
N ALA A 76 -4.49 3.85 -7.55
CA ALA A 76 -3.74 5.08 -7.36
C ALA A 76 -2.54 4.84 -6.44
N VAL A 77 -1.43 5.52 -6.69
CA VAL A 77 -0.23 5.49 -5.83
C VAL A 77 0.44 6.86 -5.83
N MET A 78 0.96 7.27 -4.67
CA MET A 78 1.68 8.54 -4.48
C MET A 78 2.85 8.31 -3.53
N LEU A 79 4.02 8.83 -3.89
CA LEU A 79 5.24 8.76 -3.08
C LEU A 79 5.62 10.17 -2.61
N HIS A 80 5.81 10.33 -1.30
CA HIS A 80 6.35 11.55 -0.70
C HIS A 80 7.70 11.25 -0.04
N ALA A 81 8.78 11.34 -0.83
CA ALA A 81 10.10 10.84 -0.43
C ALA A 81 10.65 11.54 0.83
N GLU A 82 10.47 12.86 0.96
CA GLU A 82 10.96 13.63 2.11
C GLU A 82 10.33 13.23 3.44
N TRP A 83 9.10 12.69 3.40
CA TRP A 83 8.36 12.28 4.60
C TRP A 83 8.47 10.78 4.84
N ASN A 84 9.14 10.05 3.95
CA ASN A 84 9.19 8.60 3.93
C ASN A 84 7.81 7.91 3.85
N LEU A 85 6.87 8.54 3.15
CA LEU A 85 5.50 8.03 3.04
C LEU A 85 5.18 7.57 1.62
N VAL A 86 4.39 6.49 1.55
CA VAL A 86 3.67 6.08 0.35
C VAL A 86 2.18 6.00 0.65
N ALA A 87 1.36 6.56 -0.23
CA ALA A 87 -0.07 6.37 -0.24
C ALA A 87 -0.46 5.50 -1.43
N PHE A 88 -1.42 4.59 -1.24
CA PHE A 88 -1.94 3.75 -2.31
C PHE A 88 -3.43 3.49 -2.11
N GLY A 89 -4.15 3.27 -3.20
CA GLY A 89 -5.59 3.02 -3.20
C GLY A 89 -5.95 1.81 -4.05
N THR A 90 -7.00 1.10 -3.65
CA THR A 90 -7.67 0.03 -4.40
C THR A 90 -9.16 0.36 -4.51
N SER A 91 -9.94 -0.48 -5.18
CA SER A 91 -11.41 -0.39 -5.17
C SER A 91 -12.04 -0.52 -3.77
N HIS A 92 -11.31 -1.03 -2.79
CA HIS A 92 -11.81 -1.31 -1.44
C HIS A 92 -11.44 -0.22 -0.43
N GLY A 93 -10.38 0.53 -0.67
CA GLY A 93 -9.85 1.49 0.30
C GLY A 93 -8.52 2.07 -0.08
N PHE A 94 -7.94 2.84 0.82
CA PHE A 94 -6.62 3.41 0.66
C PHE A 94 -5.81 3.32 1.94
N GLY A 95 -4.49 3.24 1.79
CA GLY A 95 -3.52 3.16 2.87
C GLY A 95 -2.48 4.28 2.76
N LEU A 96 -1.99 4.71 3.92
CA LEU A 96 -0.79 5.54 4.06
C LEU A 96 0.23 4.74 4.87
N PHE A 97 1.42 4.57 4.34
CA PHE A 97 2.45 3.70 4.90
C PHE A 97 3.78 4.44 5.01
N ASP A 98 4.42 4.36 6.18
CA ASP A 98 5.77 4.85 6.42
C ASP A 98 6.76 3.74 6.04
N TYR A 99 7.43 3.92 4.91
CA TYR A 99 8.37 2.91 4.38
C TYR A 99 9.73 2.93 5.08
N HIS A 100 10.04 3.98 5.85
CA HIS A 100 11.25 4.01 6.67
C HIS A 100 11.05 3.20 7.96
N ARG A 101 9.91 3.41 8.64
CA ARG A 101 9.53 2.69 9.87
C ARG A 101 8.87 1.33 9.62
N ARG A 102 8.52 1.03 8.36
CA ARG A 102 7.81 -0.21 7.95
C ARG A 102 6.49 -0.37 8.70
N THR A 103 5.71 0.70 8.79
CA THR A 103 4.47 0.73 9.58
C THR A 103 3.34 1.40 8.82
N ALA A 104 2.15 0.81 8.88
CA ALA A 104 0.93 1.45 8.38
C ALA A 104 0.57 2.64 9.28
N VAL A 105 0.49 3.83 8.68
CA VAL A 105 0.05 5.05 9.37
C VAL A 105 -1.47 5.11 9.40
N LEU A 106 -2.11 4.71 8.30
CA LEU A 106 -3.56 4.72 8.13
C LEU A 106 -3.99 3.65 7.13
N ALA A 107 -5.13 3.00 7.38
CA ALA A 107 -5.89 2.24 6.40
C ALA A 107 -7.37 2.64 6.52
N ARG A 108 -8.04 2.95 5.40
CA ARG A 108 -9.46 3.34 5.40
C ARG A 108 -10.22 2.72 4.24
N CYS A 109 -11.43 2.25 4.52
CA CYS A 109 -12.43 1.84 3.54
C CYS A 109 -13.47 2.98 3.34
N PRO A 110 -13.56 3.61 2.15
CA PRO A 110 -14.51 4.70 1.88
C PRO A 110 -15.95 4.22 1.65
N LEU A 111 -16.15 2.91 1.39
CA LEU A 111 -17.48 2.32 1.17
C LEU A 111 -18.23 2.01 2.49
N TRP A 112 -17.70 2.43 3.63
CA TRP A 112 -18.33 2.24 4.93
C TRP A 112 -18.75 3.58 5.53
N CYS A 113 -20.06 3.70 5.73
CA CYS A 113 -20.64 4.68 6.62
C CYS A 113 -20.78 4.00 8.00
N PRO A 114 -20.12 4.47 9.06
CA PRO A 114 -20.38 3.93 10.40
C PRO A 114 -21.85 4.15 10.78
N PRO A 115 -22.43 3.31 11.67
CA PRO A 115 -23.85 3.40 12.08
C PRO A 115 -24.22 4.65 12.90
N VAL A 116 -23.37 5.69 12.93
CA VAL A 116 -23.76 7.02 13.39
C VAL A 116 -24.57 7.69 12.28
N PRO A 117 -25.75 8.28 12.57
CA PRO A 117 -26.46 9.03 11.56
C PRO A 117 -25.53 10.14 11.05
N CYS A 118 -25.35 10.21 9.72
CA CYS A 118 -24.74 11.34 9.02
C CYS A 118 -25.61 12.60 9.17
N THR A 119 -25.82 13.05 10.40
CA THR A 119 -26.47 14.31 10.73
C THR A 119 -25.45 15.15 11.51
N LEU A 120 -24.95 16.17 10.81
CA LEU A 120 -24.05 17.24 11.27
C LEU A 120 -22.61 16.86 11.66
N ARG A 121 -21.69 17.00 10.70
CA ARG A 121 -20.58 17.97 10.80
C ARG A 121 -19.97 18.27 9.43
N ASP A 122 -20.08 19.54 9.06
CA ASP A 122 -19.43 20.29 7.97
C ASP A 122 -19.56 19.81 6.51
N PRO A 123 -20.36 20.51 5.67
CA PRO A 123 -20.39 20.28 4.22
C PRO A 123 -19.12 20.75 3.48
N LEU A 124 -18.06 21.14 4.19
CA LEU A 124 -16.84 21.73 3.61
C LEU A 124 -15.65 20.75 3.52
N ARG A 125 -15.78 19.49 3.97
CA ARG A 125 -14.61 18.61 4.15
C ARG A 125 -14.21 17.73 2.95
N TRP A 126 -14.81 17.93 1.77
CA TRP A 126 -14.44 17.19 0.54
C TRP A 126 -14.02 18.05 -0.65
N ARG A 127 -13.85 19.37 -0.50
CA ARG A 127 -13.16 20.17 -1.52
C ARG A 127 -11.66 20.15 -1.27
N VAL A 128 -11.01 19.11 -1.80
CA VAL A 128 -9.62 19.21 -2.26
C VAL A 128 -9.63 18.93 -3.76
N LEU A 129 -10.12 19.94 -4.49
CA LEU A 129 -9.62 20.42 -5.78
C LEU A 129 -9.64 21.95 -5.70
#